data_AF-A0A970A7V3-F1
#
_entry.id   AF-A0A970A7V3-F1
#
_cell.length_a   1.000
_cell.length_b   1.000
_cell.length_c   1.000
_cell.angle_alpha   90.00
_cell.angle_beta   90.00
_cell.angle_gamma   90.00
#
_symmetry.space_group_name_H-M   'P 1'
#
loop_
_entity.id
_entity.type
_entity.pdbx_description
1 polymer ?
#
loop_
_entity_poly.entity_id
_entity_poly.type
_entity_poly.pdbx_seq_one_letter_code
_entity_poly.pdbx_strand_id
1 'polypeptide(L)'
;VSSNITTMQFTFAKQRSRLPTAFLTLLLFFTANSLFACSLAIHDWKLIHYANFKQAPLLTSLAEANFIMAQFAKESEKIFWMTEQMPLIPLSLAAGKDKDDYKHFELQILPKESMVTMASQLMAQDSGEYPLLVSSDKIGLKLAFLRDSNSDGNCYQLVLLQPSRIRAVSPNPANPQAHEVQAQVWFSAVFYLQFPFINFMSITLYPVKGNNKTLLENTSLVYQLLDKQKIKRRGALEFNPLEPKFPELP
;
A
#
# COMPACT_ATOMS: atom_id res chain seq x y z
N VAL A 1 -54.75 -0.73 41.08
CA VAL A 1 -55.04 0.72 40.94
C VAL A 1 -53.82 1.34 40.27
N SER A 2 -53.81 1.36 38.92
CA SER A 2 -54.13 2.55 38.10
C SER A 2 -52.97 3.57 38.17
N SER A 3 -51.99 3.52 37.27
CA SER A 3 -51.95 4.16 35.94
C SER A 3 -52.07 5.69 36.01
N ASN A 4 -51.04 6.41 35.54
CA ASN A 4 -51.24 7.47 34.54
C ASN A 4 -49.92 7.93 33.90
N ILE A 5 -49.96 7.91 32.57
CA ILE A 5 -49.01 8.44 31.60
C ILE A 5 -49.40 9.90 31.33
N THR A 6 -48.45 10.84 31.24
CA THR A 6 -48.61 12.03 30.37
C THR A 6 -47.25 12.62 29.95
N THR A 7 -46.75 12.25 28.77
CA THR A 7 -46.60 13.06 27.54
C THR A 7 -45.75 14.33 27.67
N MET A 8 -44.47 14.26 27.23
CA MET A 8 -43.72 15.44 26.80
C MET A 8 -44.16 15.83 25.38
N GLN A 9 -44.65 17.06 25.22
CA GLN A 9 -44.92 17.66 23.91
C GLN A 9 -43.66 18.38 23.39
N PHE A 10 -43.31 18.09 22.14
CA PHE A 10 -42.30 18.81 21.37
C PHE A 10 -42.90 20.07 20.76
N THR A 11 -42.26 21.22 20.99
CA THR A 11 -42.45 22.43 20.17
C THR A 11 -41.24 22.62 19.27
N PHE A 12 -41.42 22.36 17.97
CA PHE A 12 -40.47 22.75 16.94
C PHE A 12 -40.62 24.24 16.63
N ALA A 13 -39.60 25.04 16.93
CA ALA A 13 -39.42 26.36 16.34
C ALA A 13 -38.56 26.22 15.07
N LYS A 14 -39.11 26.66 13.94
CA LYS A 14 -38.58 26.49 12.59
C LYS A 14 -37.86 27.77 12.13
N GLN A 15 -36.74 27.59 11.42
CA GLN A 15 -36.00 28.56 10.58
C GLN A 15 -35.23 29.67 11.32
N ARG A 16 -34.03 30.10 10.88
CA ARG A 16 -33.45 30.11 9.52
C ARG A 16 -31.92 30.10 9.63
N SER A 17 -31.30 29.11 9.00
CA SER A 17 -29.85 28.93 8.84
C SER A 17 -29.22 30.04 7.98
N ARG A 18 -28.24 30.77 8.51
CA ARG A 18 -27.31 31.60 7.72
C ARG A 18 -25.89 31.67 8.31
N LEU A 19 -25.39 30.57 8.86
CA LEU A 19 -23.95 30.39 9.09
C LEU A 19 -23.36 29.00 8.75
N PRO A 20 -24.05 28.07 8.03
CA PRO A 20 -23.31 26.92 7.52
C PRO A 20 -22.46 27.31 6.31
N THR A 21 -22.72 28.41 5.59
CA THR A 21 -22.01 28.72 4.34
C THR A 21 -20.54 29.07 4.54
N ALA A 22 -20.18 29.82 5.58
CA ALA A 22 -18.76 30.15 5.85
C ALA A 22 -17.96 28.94 6.35
N PHE A 23 -18.59 28.06 7.14
CA PHE A 23 -17.99 26.83 7.63
C PHE A 23 -17.92 25.75 6.54
N LEU A 24 -18.90 25.72 5.62
CA LEU A 24 -18.91 24.83 4.46
C LEU A 24 -17.92 25.28 3.39
N THR A 25 -17.70 26.58 3.18
CA THR A 25 -16.58 27.05 2.32
C THR A 25 -15.22 26.76 2.93
N LEU A 26 -15.09 26.78 4.27
CA LEU A 26 -13.83 26.42 4.94
C LEU A 26 -13.59 24.90 4.95
N LEU A 27 -14.65 24.08 5.02
CA LEU A 27 -14.57 22.62 4.85
C LEU A 27 -14.37 22.17 3.40
N LEU A 28 -14.80 22.99 2.42
CA LEU A 28 -14.54 22.76 1.00
C LEU A 28 -13.10 23.10 0.57
N PHE A 29 -12.28 23.69 1.45
CA PHE A 29 -10.82 23.78 1.24
C PHE A 29 -10.07 22.52 1.69
N PHE A 30 -10.73 21.54 2.32
CA PHE A 30 -10.09 20.32 2.81
C PHE A 30 -10.53 19.03 2.11
N THR A 31 -11.29 19.11 1.02
CA THR A 31 -11.70 17.92 0.26
C THR A 31 -11.70 18.14 -1.24
N ALA A 32 -10.50 18.11 -1.85
CA ALA A 32 -10.34 17.73 -3.26
C ALA A 32 -8.89 17.29 -3.54
N ASN A 33 -8.65 15.98 -3.46
CA ASN A 33 -7.64 15.22 -4.19
C ASN A 33 -6.14 15.57 -3.99
N SER A 34 -5.52 14.84 -3.07
CA SER A 34 -4.08 14.54 -3.01
C SER A 34 -3.65 13.62 -4.16
N LEU A 35 -3.58 14.13 -5.39
CA LEU A 35 -3.23 13.28 -6.53
C LEU A 35 -1.94 13.68 -7.25
N PHE A 36 -1.26 14.78 -6.88
CA PHE A 36 -0.42 15.45 -7.88
C PHE A 36 0.91 16.09 -7.44
N ALA A 37 1.38 16.06 -6.19
CA ALA A 37 2.55 16.85 -5.80
C ALA A 37 3.84 16.52 -6.57
N CYS A 38 4.23 15.25 -6.79
CA CYS A 38 5.34 14.97 -7.72
C CYS A 38 4.96 15.16 -9.20
N SER A 39 3.66 15.08 -9.52
CA SER A 39 3.19 15.33 -10.88
C SER A 39 3.20 16.82 -11.27
N LEU A 40 3.27 17.74 -10.31
CA LEU A 40 3.39 19.17 -10.56
C LEU A 40 4.78 19.54 -11.11
N ALA A 41 5.77 18.69 -10.90
CA ALA A 41 7.14 18.92 -11.31
C ALA A 41 7.51 18.09 -12.55
N ILE A 42 8.38 18.64 -13.40
CA ILE A 42 9.12 17.90 -14.42
C ILE A 42 10.34 17.31 -13.75
N HIS A 43 10.52 16.00 -13.87
CA HIS A 43 11.71 15.30 -13.45
C HIS A 43 12.37 14.64 -14.65
N ASP A 44 13.68 14.81 -14.80
CA ASP A 44 14.51 14.03 -15.71
C ASP A 44 15.49 13.21 -14.87
N TRP A 45 15.01 12.04 -14.45
CA TRP A 45 15.73 11.14 -13.56
C TRP A 45 16.94 10.51 -14.27
N LYS A 46 18.12 10.70 -13.69
CA LYS A 46 19.37 10.02 -14.05
C LYS A 46 19.76 9.05 -12.96
N LEU A 47 19.98 7.79 -13.32
CA LEU A 47 20.46 6.78 -12.39
C LEU A 47 21.86 7.15 -11.88
N ILE A 48 22.02 7.25 -10.56
CA ILE A 48 23.30 7.49 -9.89
C ILE A 48 23.89 6.17 -9.37
N HIS A 49 23.03 5.34 -8.79
CA HIS A 49 23.45 4.10 -8.17
C HIS A 49 22.39 3.01 -8.36
N TYR A 50 22.85 1.80 -8.61
CA TYR A 50 22.02 0.62 -8.73
C TYR A 50 22.66 -0.55 -8.00
N ALA A 51 21.86 -1.28 -7.24
CA ALA A 51 22.24 -2.52 -6.59
C ALA A 51 21.16 -3.57 -6.82
N ASN A 52 21.58 -4.80 -7.11
CA ASN A 52 20.69 -5.94 -7.32
C ASN A 52 21.13 -7.12 -6.45
N PHE A 53 20.29 -7.46 -5.49
CA PHE A 53 20.47 -8.57 -4.57
C PHE A 53 19.56 -9.71 -5.00
N LYS A 54 20.16 -10.83 -5.42
CA LYS A 54 19.39 -12.03 -5.83
C LYS A 54 18.67 -12.71 -4.67
N GLN A 55 19.12 -12.45 -3.44
CA GLN A 55 18.53 -12.92 -2.20
C GLN A 55 18.48 -11.76 -1.24
N ALA A 56 17.29 -11.48 -0.72
CA ALA A 56 17.05 -10.41 0.23
C ALA A 56 15.98 -10.84 1.25
N PRO A 57 15.99 -10.26 2.46
CA PRO A 57 14.88 -10.45 3.40
C PRO A 57 13.58 -9.85 2.84
N LEU A 58 12.44 -10.39 3.26
CA LEU A 58 11.13 -9.84 2.92
C LEU A 58 10.95 -8.48 3.61
N LEU A 59 10.97 -7.37 2.86
CA LEU A 59 10.77 -6.02 3.43
C LEU A 59 9.33 -5.83 3.90
N THR A 60 8.37 -6.36 3.15
CA THR A 60 6.95 -6.19 3.42
C THR A 60 6.15 -7.31 2.78
N SER A 61 4.94 -7.51 3.30
CA SER A 61 4.01 -8.58 2.91
C SER A 61 2.83 -8.11 2.07
N LEU A 62 2.96 -6.92 1.48
CA LEU A 62 1.91 -6.30 0.68
C LEU A 62 1.52 -7.14 -0.54
N ALA A 63 2.49 -7.79 -1.17
CA ALA A 63 2.25 -8.63 -2.34
C ALA A 63 1.43 -9.88 -1.96
N GLU A 64 1.79 -10.50 -0.84
CA GLU A 64 1.09 -11.63 -0.23
C GLU A 64 -0.33 -11.23 0.18
N ALA A 65 -0.49 -10.11 0.88
CA ALA A 65 -1.81 -9.57 1.26
C ALA A 65 -2.67 -9.36 0.02
N ASN A 66 -2.12 -8.71 -0.99
CA ASN A 66 -2.85 -8.41 -2.21
C ASN A 66 -3.30 -9.69 -2.94
N PHE A 67 -2.41 -10.67 -3.04
CA PHE A 67 -2.70 -11.95 -3.68
C PHE A 67 -3.77 -12.73 -2.93
N ILE A 68 -3.61 -12.88 -1.61
CA ILE A 68 -4.59 -13.55 -0.74
C ILE A 68 -5.96 -12.90 -0.88
N MET A 69 -6.02 -11.56 -0.82
CA MET A 69 -7.28 -10.85 -0.92
C MET A 69 -7.94 -11.01 -2.29
N ALA A 70 -7.16 -11.01 -3.36
CA ALA A 70 -7.69 -11.13 -4.71
C ALA A 70 -8.21 -12.54 -5.03
N GLN A 71 -7.59 -13.58 -4.48
CA GLN A 71 -7.87 -14.97 -4.87
C GLN A 71 -8.63 -15.77 -3.81
N PHE A 72 -8.39 -15.54 -2.52
CA PHE A 72 -8.83 -16.45 -1.44
C PHE A 72 -9.73 -15.80 -0.40
N ALA A 73 -9.99 -14.49 -0.48
CA ALA A 73 -10.78 -13.76 0.53
C ALA A 73 -12.19 -14.35 0.79
N LYS A 74 -12.75 -15.12 -0.15
CA LYS A 74 -14.07 -15.75 -0.03
C LYS A 74 -14.03 -17.24 0.31
N GLU A 75 -12.86 -17.87 0.23
CA GLU A 75 -12.71 -19.33 0.25
C GLU A 75 -11.99 -19.85 1.49
N SER A 76 -11.34 -18.97 2.26
CA SER A 76 -10.52 -19.37 3.40
C SER A 76 -10.74 -18.46 4.60
N GLU A 77 -11.27 -19.03 5.68
CA GLU A 77 -11.48 -18.35 6.97
C GLU A 77 -10.21 -18.36 7.83
N LYS A 78 -9.19 -19.15 7.45
CA LYS A 78 -7.93 -19.28 8.19
C LYS A 78 -6.75 -19.38 7.25
N ILE A 79 -5.68 -18.66 7.56
CA ILE A 79 -4.47 -18.57 6.75
C ILE A 79 -3.26 -18.88 7.63
N PHE A 80 -2.48 -19.86 7.20
CA PHE A 80 -1.20 -20.21 7.76
C PHE A 80 -0.10 -19.65 6.89
N TRP A 81 0.48 -18.54 7.35
CA TRP A 81 1.59 -17.92 6.66
C TRP A 81 2.91 -18.45 7.19
N MET A 82 3.57 -19.24 6.35
CA MET A 82 4.83 -19.91 6.66
C MET A 82 6.01 -19.08 6.15
N THR A 83 6.81 -18.56 7.08
CA THR A 83 7.96 -17.70 6.75
C THR A 83 9.20 -18.04 7.57
N GLU A 84 10.37 -17.87 6.96
CA GLU A 84 11.67 -17.95 7.66
C GLU A 84 11.95 -16.68 8.47
N GLN A 85 11.42 -15.54 8.00
CA GLN A 85 11.69 -14.22 8.56
C GLN A 85 10.40 -13.40 8.61
N MET A 86 10.17 -12.72 9.73
CA MET A 86 9.08 -11.76 9.82
C MET A 86 9.39 -10.56 8.90
N PRO A 87 8.41 -10.08 8.11
CA PRO A 87 8.62 -8.88 7.32
C PRO A 87 8.89 -7.67 8.22
N LEU A 88 9.67 -6.70 7.73
CA LEU A 88 9.83 -5.41 8.41
C LEU A 88 8.49 -4.66 8.53
N ILE A 89 7.63 -4.80 7.53
CA ILE A 89 6.26 -4.26 7.53
C ILE A 89 5.25 -5.42 7.43
N PRO A 90 4.67 -5.86 8.56
CA PRO A 90 3.74 -6.99 8.59
C PRO A 90 2.39 -6.72 7.93
N LEU A 91 1.71 -7.81 7.60
CA LEU A 91 0.46 -7.85 6.84
C LEU A 91 -0.63 -6.98 7.46
N SER A 92 -0.63 -6.87 8.80
CA SER A 92 -1.56 -6.06 9.57
C SER A 92 -1.43 -4.56 9.29
N LEU A 93 -0.25 -4.06 8.93
CA LEU A 93 -0.07 -2.68 8.45
C LEU A 93 -0.50 -2.54 6.98
N ALA A 94 -0.26 -3.57 6.16
CA ALA A 94 -0.63 -3.62 4.75
C ALA A 94 -2.14 -3.62 4.51
N ALA A 95 -2.91 -4.10 5.50
CA ALA A 95 -4.36 -4.19 5.48
C ALA A 95 -5.09 -2.82 5.53
N GLY A 96 -4.38 -1.71 5.81
CA GLY A 96 -4.98 -0.38 5.90
C GLY A 96 -5.94 -0.21 7.09
N LYS A 97 -6.49 1.01 7.24
CA LYS A 97 -7.47 1.34 8.30
C LYS A 97 -8.88 0.80 8.03
N ASP A 98 -9.14 0.31 6.82
CA ASP A 98 -10.40 -0.38 6.49
C ASP A 98 -10.36 -1.77 7.11
N LYS A 99 -10.63 -1.81 8.42
CA LYS A 99 -10.74 -3.06 9.18
C LYS A 99 -11.73 -4.04 8.56
N ASP A 100 -12.60 -3.61 7.66
CA ASP A 100 -13.67 -4.43 7.10
C ASP A 100 -13.21 -5.40 6.01
N ASP A 101 -12.16 -5.08 5.24
CA ASP A 101 -11.71 -5.97 4.16
C ASP A 101 -11.01 -7.22 4.71
N TYR A 102 -10.27 -7.10 5.81
CA TYR A 102 -9.39 -8.14 6.36
C TYR A 102 -9.96 -8.87 7.59
N LYS A 103 -11.19 -8.56 8.01
CA LYS A 103 -11.88 -9.21 9.14
C LYS A 103 -12.28 -10.68 8.87
N HIS A 104 -12.16 -11.13 7.62
CA HIS A 104 -12.75 -12.37 7.15
C HIS A 104 -11.87 -13.61 7.37
N PHE A 105 -10.61 -13.43 7.78
CA PHE A 105 -9.72 -14.56 7.99
C PHE A 105 -8.83 -14.40 9.24
N GLU A 106 -8.63 -15.51 9.94
CA GLU A 106 -7.64 -15.65 11.01
C GLU A 106 -6.26 -15.87 10.38
N LEU A 107 -5.30 -15.00 10.70
CA LEU A 107 -3.91 -15.15 10.26
C LEU A 107 -3.06 -15.76 11.37
N GLN A 108 -2.46 -16.91 11.11
CA GLN A 108 -1.44 -17.52 11.95
C GLN A 108 -0.10 -17.52 11.22
N ILE A 109 0.95 -17.04 11.88
CA ILE A 109 2.31 -17.05 11.34
C ILE A 109 3.04 -18.27 11.89
N LEU A 110 3.55 -19.09 10.99
CA LEU A 110 4.24 -20.33 11.31
C LEU A 110 5.70 -20.29 10.80
N PRO A 111 6.61 -21.04 11.44
CA PRO A 111 7.92 -21.31 10.88
C PRO A 111 7.79 -21.92 9.48
N LYS A 112 8.77 -21.64 8.61
CA LYS A 112 8.74 -22.21 7.27
C LYS A 112 8.99 -23.71 7.30
N GLU A 113 8.01 -24.45 6.78
CA GLU A 113 8.09 -25.88 6.55
C GLU A 113 7.68 -26.22 5.11
N SER A 114 7.82 -27.50 4.74
CA SER A 114 7.31 -27.99 3.47
C SER A 114 5.78 -27.87 3.43
N MET A 115 5.25 -27.09 2.47
CA MET A 115 3.80 -26.95 2.25
C MET A 115 3.13 -28.31 2.04
N VAL A 116 3.81 -29.26 1.38
CA VAL A 116 3.27 -30.61 1.15
C VAL A 116 3.16 -31.37 2.47
N THR A 117 4.17 -31.27 3.33
CA THR A 117 4.18 -31.95 4.62
C THR A 117 3.08 -31.39 5.53
N MET A 118 2.97 -30.06 5.61
CA MET A 118 1.93 -29.38 6.38
C MET A 118 0.53 -29.70 5.86
N ALA A 119 0.32 -29.67 4.54
CA ALA A 119 -0.95 -30.05 3.93
C ALA A 119 -1.35 -31.50 4.27
N SER A 120 -0.43 -32.45 4.15
CA SER A 120 -0.67 -33.85 4.50
C SER A 120 -1.01 -34.04 5.98
N GLN A 121 -0.35 -33.30 6.88
CA GLN A 121 -0.66 -33.33 8.31
C GLN A 121 -2.06 -32.80 8.60
N LEU A 122 -2.45 -31.68 8.00
CA LEU A 122 -3.79 -31.11 8.15
C LEU A 122 -4.87 -32.06 7.61
N MET A 123 -4.63 -32.69 6.46
CA MET A 123 -5.54 -33.69 5.90
C MET A 123 -5.67 -34.92 6.80
N ALA A 124 -4.58 -35.37 7.44
CA ALA A 124 -4.60 -36.53 8.34
C ALA A 124 -5.30 -36.26 9.67
N GLN A 125 -5.41 -35.00 10.10
CA GLN A 125 -6.12 -34.62 11.33
C GLN A 125 -7.64 -34.68 11.19
N ASP A 126 -8.17 -34.65 9.96
CA ASP A 126 -9.60 -34.73 9.63
C ASP A 126 -10.49 -33.81 10.51
N SER A 127 -10.00 -32.60 10.81
CA SER A 127 -10.67 -31.63 11.67
C SER A 127 -11.85 -30.93 10.99
N GLY A 128 -12.02 -31.12 9.67
CA GLY A 128 -12.93 -30.34 8.83
C GLY A 128 -12.46 -28.90 8.55
N GLU A 129 -11.35 -28.47 9.16
CA GLU A 129 -10.74 -27.15 8.94
C GLU A 129 -9.49 -27.27 8.07
N TYR A 130 -9.51 -26.64 6.89
CA TYR A 130 -8.42 -26.68 5.92
C TYR A 130 -7.88 -25.26 5.66
N PRO A 131 -6.97 -24.75 6.51
CA PRO A 131 -6.42 -23.41 6.36
C PRO A 131 -5.62 -23.28 5.06
N LEU A 132 -5.65 -22.08 4.48
CA LEU A 132 -4.82 -21.73 3.33
C LEU A 132 -3.36 -21.64 3.79
N LEU A 133 -2.50 -22.49 3.22
CA LEU A 133 -1.06 -22.42 3.44
C LEU A 133 -0.47 -21.40 2.47
N VAL A 134 0.26 -20.40 2.97
CA VAL A 134 0.92 -19.39 2.14
C VAL A 134 2.40 -19.31 2.50
N SER A 135 3.27 -19.21 1.51
CA SER A 135 4.70 -18.95 1.71
C SER A 135 5.28 -18.15 0.55
N SER A 136 6.39 -17.47 0.82
CA SER A 136 7.14 -16.71 -0.20
C SER A 136 8.57 -17.19 -0.29
N ASP A 137 9.08 -17.29 -1.52
CA ASP A 137 10.47 -17.65 -1.80
C ASP A 137 11.03 -16.82 -2.98
N LYS A 138 12.29 -17.08 -3.35
CA LYS A 138 13.01 -16.37 -4.42
C LYS A 138 12.94 -14.84 -4.29
N ILE A 139 13.05 -14.36 -3.05
CA ILE A 139 12.95 -12.94 -2.73
C ILE A 139 14.24 -12.25 -3.14
N GLY A 140 14.15 -11.35 -4.12
CA GLY A 140 15.23 -10.47 -4.53
C GLY A 140 14.96 -9.02 -4.15
N LEU A 141 15.97 -8.16 -4.24
CA LEU A 141 15.83 -6.72 -4.04
C LEU A 141 16.66 -5.96 -5.05
N LYS A 142 16.01 -5.06 -5.79
CA LYS A 142 16.64 -4.07 -6.65
C LYS A 142 16.50 -2.71 -5.99
N LEU A 143 17.60 -2.00 -5.87
CA LEU A 143 17.66 -0.62 -5.38
C LEU A 143 18.17 0.26 -6.50
N ALA A 144 17.46 1.34 -6.80
CA ALA A 144 17.92 2.39 -7.70
C ALA A 144 17.84 3.74 -6.99
N PHE A 145 18.92 4.50 -7.11
CA PHE A 145 19.01 5.86 -6.61
C PHE A 145 19.20 6.79 -7.79
N LEU A 146 18.27 7.73 -7.99
CA LEU A 146 18.21 8.61 -9.14
C LEU A 146 18.33 10.07 -8.71
N ARG A 147 18.95 10.89 -9.56
CA ARG A 147 19.05 12.35 -9.45
C ARG A 147 18.19 13.00 -10.52
N ASP A 148 17.48 14.06 -10.20
CA ASP A 148 16.79 14.84 -11.21
C ASP A 148 17.70 15.93 -11.80
N SER A 149 17.95 15.88 -13.11
CA SER A 149 18.75 16.88 -13.82
C SER A 149 18.08 18.26 -13.86
N ASN A 150 16.75 18.33 -13.74
CA ASN A 150 15.97 19.58 -13.80
C ASN A 150 15.93 20.36 -12.48
N SER A 151 16.50 19.81 -11.41
CA SER A 151 16.48 20.36 -10.05
C SER A 151 17.83 20.93 -9.59
N ASP A 152 18.74 21.18 -10.54
CA ASP A 152 20.19 21.34 -10.28
C ASP A 152 20.77 20.21 -9.43
N GLY A 153 20.13 19.03 -9.55
CA GLY A 153 20.47 17.82 -8.84
C GLY A 153 20.26 17.89 -7.32
N ASN A 154 19.24 18.61 -6.86
CA ASN A 154 18.81 18.62 -5.46
C ASN A 154 17.60 17.70 -5.22
N CYS A 155 16.85 17.33 -6.26
CA CYS A 155 15.84 16.29 -6.18
C CYS A 155 16.45 14.91 -6.43
N TYR A 156 16.04 13.95 -5.61
CA TYR A 156 16.45 12.56 -5.67
C TYR A 156 15.24 11.65 -5.57
N GLN A 157 15.37 10.47 -6.15
CA GLN A 157 14.41 9.39 -6.03
C GLN A 157 15.14 8.12 -5.58
N LEU A 158 14.67 7.55 -4.48
CA LEU A 158 14.99 6.18 -4.11
C LEU A 158 13.86 5.27 -4.64
N VAL A 159 14.24 4.19 -5.31
CA VAL A 159 13.33 3.14 -5.77
C VAL A 159 13.82 1.81 -5.21
N LEU A 160 12.93 1.09 -4.53
CA LEU A 160 13.14 -0.29 -4.12
C LEU A 160 12.11 -1.16 -4.85
N LEU A 161 12.58 -2.17 -5.57
CA LEU A 161 11.73 -3.17 -6.22
C LEU A 161 12.11 -4.55 -5.66
N GLN A 162 11.17 -5.20 -5.00
CA GLN A 162 11.37 -6.51 -4.40
C GLN A 162 10.53 -7.54 -5.15
N PRO A 163 11.09 -8.21 -6.17
CA PRO A 163 10.46 -9.38 -6.76
C PRO A 163 10.46 -10.52 -5.74
N SER A 164 9.38 -11.28 -5.70
CA SER A 164 9.25 -12.51 -4.93
C SER A 164 8.35 -13.49 -5.67
N ARG A 165 8.32 -14.72 -5.19
CA ARG A 165 7.36 -15.72 -5.65
C ARG A 165 6.51 -16.17 -4.48
N ILE A 166 5.20 -16.03 -4.64
CA ILE A 166 4.22 -16.47 -3.65
C ILE A 166 3.73 -17.85 -4.07
N ARG A 167 3.60 -18.72 -3.08
CA ARG A 167 3.00 -20.04 -3.21
C ARG A 167 1.86 -20.15 -2.22
N ALA A 168 0.72 -20.63 -2.68
CA ALA A 168 -0.43 -20.91 -1.84
C ALA A 168 -1.00 -22.29 -2.13
N VAL A 169 -1.38 -23.00 -1.07
CA VAL A 169 -1.97 -24.34 -1.15
C VAL A 169 -3.21 -24.39 -0.26
N SER A 170 -4.34 -24.73 -0.85
CA SER A 170 -5.57 -25.09 -0.15
C SER A 170 -5.65 -26.63 -0.10
N PRO A 171 -5.48 -27.25 1.08
CA PRO A 171 -5.56 -28.72 1.22
C PRO A 171 -6.99 -29.24 1.31
N ASN A 172 -8.00 -28.39 1.12
CA ASN A 172 -9.41 -28.77 1.23
C ASN A 172 -9.77 -29.88 0.21
N PRO A 173 -10.19 -31.08 0.66
CA PRO A 173 -10.53 -32.17 -0.25
C PRO A 173 -11.69 -31.85 -1.21
N ALA A 174 -12.60 -30.97 -0.81
CA ALA A 174 -13.73 -30.57 -1.66
C ALA A 174 -13.31 -29.65 -2.81
N ASN A 175 -12.21 -28.90 -2.64
CA ASN A 175 -11.69 -27.97 -3.63
C ASN A 175 -10.16 -27.78 -3.44
N PRO A 176 -9.35 -28.77 -3.81
CA PRO A 176 -7.90 -28.69 -3.63
C PRO A 176 -7.31 -27.75 -4.67
N GLN A 177 -6.54 -26.76 -4.20
CA GLN A 177 -5.95 -25.74 -5.06
C GLN A 177 -4.49 -25.51 -4.73
N ALA A 178 -3.68 -25.24 -5.76
CA ALA A 178 -2.29 -24.86 -5.61
C ALA A 178 -1.96 -23.75 -6.62
N HIS A 179 -1.39 -22.66 -6.11
CA HIS A 179 -1.05 -21.49 -6.89
C HIS A 179 0.41 -21.12 -6.69
N GLU A 180 1.06 -20.78 -7.79
CA GLU A 180 2.39 -20.16 -7.82
C GLU A 180 2.29 -18.88 -8.65
N VAL A 181 2.57 -17.74 -8.02
CA VAL A 181 2.51 -16.44 -8.70
C VAL A 181 3.80 -15.66 -8.47
N GLN A 182 4.24 -14.98 -9.53
CA GLN A 182 5.27 -13.96 -9.39
C GLN A 182 4.63 -12.72 -8.78
N ALA A 183 5.31 -12.15 -7.80
CA ALA A 183 4.86 -10.97 -7.09
C ALA A 183 5.98 -9.93 -7.07
N GLN A 184 5.58 -8.67 -6.93
CA GLN A 184 6.52 -7.57 -6.84
C GLN A 184 5.99 -6.56 -5.84
N VAL A 185 6.87 -6.10 -4.96
CA VAL A 185 6.65 -4.90 -4.16
C VAL A 185 7.50 -3.80 -4.75
N TRP A 186 6.93 -2.61 -4.88
CA TRP A 186 7.66 -1.42 -5.26
C TRP A 186 7.45 -0.32 -4.22
N PHE A 187 8.54 0.33 -3.86
CA PHE A 187 8.56 1.49 -2.98
C PHE A 187 9.35 2.59 -3.67
N SER A 188 8.83 3.82 -3.62
CA SER A 188 9.57 4.98 -4.06
C SER A 188 9.43 6.15 -3.12
N ALA A 189 10.55 6.78 -2.83
CA ALA A 189 10.60 8.03 -2.10
C ALA A 189 11.26 9.10 -2.97
N VAL A 190 10.55 10.19 -3.23
CA VAL A 190 11.08 11.39 -3.87
C VAL A 190 11.34 12.43 -2.81
N PHE A 191 12.53 13.01 -2.81
CA PHE A 191 12.92 14.00 -1.81
C PHE A 191 13.81 15.09 -2.41
N TYR A 192 13.73 16.27 -1.82
CA TYR A 192 14.58 17.41 -2.11
C TYR A 192 15.62 17.56 -0.99
N LEU A 193 16.89 17.58 -1.37
CA LEU A 193 18.00 17.88 -0.47
C LEU A 193 18.12 19.39 -0.30
N GLN A 194 17.92 19.85 0.93
CA GLN A 194 18.25 21.21 1.35
C GLN A 194 19.13 21.09 2.58
N PHE A 195 20.46 21.03 2.36
CA PHE A 195 21.42 20.80 3.42
C PHE A 195 21.13 21.68 4.66
N PRO A 196 21.08 21.11 5.87
CA PRO A 196 21.38 19.71 6.24
C PRO A 196 20.17 18.75 6.20
N PHE A 197 19.02 19.18 5.67
CA PHE A 197 17.76 18.45 5.75
C PHE A 197 17.40 17.69 4.47
N ILE A 198 16.74 16.55 4.66
CA ILE A 198 16.07 15.77 3.60
C ILE A 198 14.58 16.08 3.72
N ASN A 199 14.00 16.67 2.67
CA ASN A 199 12.58 16.99 2.65
C ASN A 199 11.86 16.05 1.69
N PHE A 200 11.09 15.10 2.22
CA PHE A 200 10.30 14.19 1.41
C PHE A 200 9.18 14.95 0.68
N MET A 201 9.17 14.80 -0.65
CA MET A 201 8.13 15.32 -1.53
C MET A 201 7.02 14.29 -1.70
N SER A 202 7.38 13.02 -1.87
CA SER A 202 6.42 11.92 -1.90
C SER A 202 7.01 10.61 -1.44
N ILE A 203 6.16 9.74 -0.91
CA ILE A 203 6.44 8.33 -0.67
C ILE A 203 5.30 7.53 -1.27
N THR A 204 5.60 6.59 -2.15
CA THR A 204 4.64 5.76 -2.87
C THR A 204 4.99 4.28 -2.72
N LEU A 205 3.96 3.45 -2.69
CA LEU A 205 4.03 2.03 -2.40
C LEU A 205 3.14 1.25 -3.37
N TYR A 206 3.57 0.05 -3.73
CA TYR A 206 2.79 -0.93 -4.48
C TYR A 206 3.14 -2.37 -4.03
N PRO A 207 2.18 -3.31 -4.03
CA PRO A 207 0.76 -3.11 -4.26
C PRO A 207 0.02 -2.75 -2.96
N VAL A 208 -0.96 -1.87 -3.03
CA VAL A 208 -1.98 -1.68 -1.97
C VAL A 208 -3.34 -1.89 -2.62
N LYS A 209 -4.00 -3.03 -2.30
CA LYS A 209 -5.23 -3.46 -2.98
C LYS A 209 -5.10 -3.41 -4.52
N GLY A 210 -3.97 -3.88 -5.04
CA GLY A 210 -3.66 -3.98 -6.48
C GLY A 210 -3.24 -2.67 -7.13
N ASN A 211 -3.20 -1.57 -6.36
CA ASN A 211 -2.96 -0.23 -6.88
C ASN A 211 -1.71 0.39 -6.26
N ASN A 212 -1.20 1.45 -6.90
CA ASN A 212 -0.22 2.33 -6.29
C ASN A 212 -0.90 3.16 -5.20
N LYS A 213 -0.24 3.29 -4.05
CA LYS A 213 -0.69 4.15 -2.97
C LYS A 213 0.41 5.14 -2.59
N THR A 214 0.10 6.42 -2.74
CA THR A 214 0.90 7.49 -2.15
C THR A 214 0.62 7.54 -0.65
N LEU A 215 1.64 7.29 0.16
CA LEU A 215 1.60 7.31 1.62
C LEU A 215 1.83 8.71 2.18
N LEU A 216 2.71 9.46 1.52
CA LEU A 216 3.03 10.83 1.86
C LEU A 216 3.10 11.64 0.58
N GLU A 217 2.52 12.83 0.62
CA GLU A 217 2.58 13.79 -0.48
C GLU A 217 2.66 15.20 0.10
N ASN A 218 3.79 15.90 -0.12
CA ASN A 218 4.06 17.20 0.46
C ASN A 218 3.88 18.32 -0.57
N THR A 219 2.62 18.60 -0.91
CA THR A 219 2.27 19.61 -1.93
C THR A 219 2.78 21.01 -1.56
N SER A 220 2.78 21.37 -0.28
CA SER A 220 3.29 22.66 0.21
C SER A 220 4.78 22.84 -0.11
N LEU A 221 5.60 21.81 0.14
CA LEU A 221 7.00 21.84 -0.23
C LEU A 221 7.18 21.99 -1.73
N VAL A 222 6.43 21.23 -2.54
CA VAL A 222 6.53 21.32 -4.00
C VAL A 222 6.20 22.72 -4.50
N TYR A 223 5.12 23.34 -4.02
CA TYR A 223 4.78 24.71 -4.40
C TYR A 223 5.87 25.69 -4.01
N GLN A 224 6.41 25.59 -2.78
CA GLN A 224 7.51 26.45 -2.36
C GLN A 224 8.76 26.29 -3.25
N LEU A 225 9.06 25.06 -3.68
CA LEU A 225 10.20 24.79 -4.57
C LEU A 225 9.94 25.33 -5.99
N LEU A 226 8.70 25.25 -6.49
CA LEU A 226 8.30 25.83 -7.77
C LEU A 226 8.38 27.37 -7.74
N ASP A 227 7.84 28.00 -6.70
CA ASP A 227 7.85 29.46 -6.53
C ASP A 227 9.28 29.99 -6.42
N LYS A 228 10.17 29.24 -5.77
CA LYS A 228 11.60 29.53 -5.67
C LYS A 228 12.41 29.10 -6.90
N GLN A 229 11.75 28.60 -7.95
CA GLN A 229 12.38 28.10 -9.18
C GLN A 229 13.47 27.04 -8.94
N LYS A 230 13.33 26.25 -7.87
CA LYS A 230 14.24 25.14 -7.53
C LYS A 230 13.90 23.82 -8.24
N ILE A 231 12.68 23.73 -8.73
CA ILE A 231 12.18 22.65 -9.60
C ILE A 231 11.35 23.27 -10.71
N LYS A 232 11.21 22.56 -11.83
CA LYS A 232 10.46 23.04 -13.00
C LYS A 232 9.02 22.55 -12.96
N ARG A 233 8.08 23.41 -13.34
CA ARG A 233 6.65 23.06 -13.43
C ARG A 233 6.39 22.14 -14.62
N ARG A 234 5.56 21.11 -14.43
CA ARG A 234 5.09 20.24 -15.52
C ARG A 234 4.27 21.02 -16.54
N GLY A 235 4.58 20.81 -17.83
CA GLY A 235 3.79 21.36 -18.93
C GLY A 235 2.42 20.69 -19.01
N ALA A 236 1.39 21.43 -19.48
CA ALA A 236 0.00 20.97 -19.52
C ALA A 236 -0.25 19.72 -20.39
N LEU A 237 0.70 19.34 -21.26
CA LEU A 237 0.57 18.23 -22.22
C LEU A 237 1.31 16.95 -21.80
N GLU A 238 2.15 16.99 -20.76
CA GLU A 238 2.96 15.82 -20.35
C GLU A 238 2.29 14.94 -19.28
N PHE A 239 1.04 15.25 -18.93
CA PHE A 239 0.34 14.58 -17.84
C PHE A 239 -0.53 13.43 -18.35
N ASN A 240 0.01 12.20 -18.34
CA ASN A 240 -0.81 10.99 -18.37
C ASN A 240 -0.97 10.46 -16.93
N PRO A 241 -2.12 10.68 -16.26
CA PRO A 241 -2.38 10.21 -14.89
C PRO A 241 -2.38 8.67 -14.77
N LEU A 242 -2.54 7.97 -15.89
CA LEU A 242 -2.70 6.51 -15.94
C LEU A 242 -1.38 5.79 -16.20
N GLU A 243 -0.30 6.51 -16.49
CA GLU A 243 1.03 5.91 -16.63
C GLU A 243 1.81 6.08 -15.32
N PRO A 244 1.79 5.09 -14.42
CA PRO A 244 2.90 4.92 -13.53
C PRO A 244 4.10 4.57 -14.41
N LYS A 245 4.90 5.57 -14.80
CA LYS A 245 6.22 5.33 -15.35
C LYS A 245 7.10 4.83 -14.21
N PHE A 246 6.96 3.54 -13.89
CA PHE A 246 8.00 2.81 -13.21
C PHE A 246 9.27 3.03 -14.03
N PRO A 247 10.35 3.58 -13.45
CA PRO A 247 11.60 3.61 -14.17
C PRO A 247 11.95 2.16 -14.50
N GLU A 248 12.18 1.87 -15.77
CA GLU A 248 12.78 0.59 -16.15
C GLU A 248 14.12 0.50 -15.41
N LEU A 249 14.18 -0.41 -14.45
CA LEU A 249 15.41 -0.70 -13.74
C LEU A 249 16.25 -1.61 -14.64
N PRO A 250 17.57 -1.35 -14.77
CA PRO A 250 18.45 -2.18 -15.57
C PRO A 250 18.51 -3.65 -15.10
#